data_AF-A0A662LS81-F1
#
_entry.id   AF-A0A662LS81-F1
#
_cell.length_a   1.000
_cell.length_b   1.000
_cell.length_c   1.000
_cell.angle_alpha   90.00
_cell.angle_beta   90.00
_cell.angle_gamma   90.00
#
_symmetry.space_group_name_H-M   'P 1'
#
loop_
_entity.id
_entity.type
_entity.pdbx_description
1 polymer ?
#
loop_
_entity_poly.entity_id
_entity_poly.type
_entity_poly.pdbx_seq_one_letter_code
_entity_poly.pdbx_strand_id
1 'polypeptide(L)'
;MSHGYLLDDGTEIDPATVPTPTLCKSCMKNTDAKEETICMLNRIDQLEEIKNNERFCGFSYEPIDPSVNKQQLFDAMEQYLEKKNGQ
;
A
#
# COMPACT_ATOMS: atom_id res chain seq x y z
N MET A 1 13.26 -15.39 -18.76
CA MET A 1 13.45 -14.76 -17.43
C MET A 1 12.06 -14.53 -16.89
N SER A 2 11.71 -15.04 -15.71
CA SER A 2 10.40 -14.73 -15.11
C SER A 2 10.37 -13.24 -14.80
N HIS A 3 9.39 -12.52 -15.36
CA HIS A 3 9.12 -11.13 -15.04
C HIS A 3 8.16 -11.13 -13.84
N GLY A 4 8.71 -11.20 -12.62
CA GLY A 4 7.94 -11.30 -11.38
C GLY A 4 8.50 -10.44 -10.26
N TYR A 5 7.72 -10.25 -9.20
CA TYR A 5 8.19 -9.59 -7.98
C TYR A 5 8.93 -10.60 -7.11
N LEU A 6 10.01 -10.18 -6.47
CA LEU A 6 10.81 -10.98 -5.56
C LEU A 6 10.77 -10.34 -4.18
N LEU A 7 10.61 -11.14 -3.14
CA LEU A 7 10.89 -10.73 -1.77
C LEU A 7 12.41 -10.61 -1.56
N ASP A 8 12.80 -9.96 -0.46
CA ASP A 8 14.21 -9.76 -0.11
C ASP A 8 14.99 -11.08 0.10
N ASP A 9 14.29 -12.17 0.43
CA ASP A 9 14.86 -13.53 0.56
C ASP A 9 14.96 -14.30 -0.77
N GLY A 10 14.53 -13.67 -1.88
CA GLY A 10 14.53 -14.26 -3.22
C GLY A 10 13.28 -15.08 -3.55
N THR A 11 12.28 -15.15 -2.66
CA THR A 11 11.01 -15.81 -2.93
C THR A 11 10.22 -15.06 -4.00
N GLU A 12 9.78 -15.77 -5.05
CA GLU A 12 8.88 -15.22 -6.07
C GLU A 12 7.48 -14.96 -5.48
N ILE A 13 6.96 -13.75 -5.72
CA ILE A 13 5.57 -13.40 -5.44
C ILE A 13 4.77 -13.41 -6.74
N ASP A 14 3.61 -14.07 -6.70
CA ASP A 14 2.56 -13.91 -7.69
C ASP A 14 1.77 -12.62 -7.38
N PRO A 15 1.88 -11.55 -8.19
CA PRO A 15 1.16 -10.31 -7.96
C PRO A 15 -0.36 -10.47 -7.93
N ALA A 16 -0.93 -11.52 -8.52
CA ALA A 16 -2.37 -11.79 -8.45
C ALA A 16 -2.83 -12.18 -7.03
N THR A 17 -1.91 -12.60 -6.17
CA THR A 17 -2.17 -12.95 -4.77
C THR A 17 -2.10 -11.76 -3.81
N VAL A 18 -1.60 -10.62 -4.29
CA VAL A 18 -1.43 -9.40 -3.48
C VAL A 18 -2.77 -8.63 -3.46
N PRO A 19 -3.47 -8.59 -2.32
CA PRO A 19 -4.76 -7.90 -2.22
C PRO A 19 -4.61 -6.40 -2.48
N THR A 20 -5.66 -5.79 -3.04
CA THR A 20 -5.73 -4.33 -3.22
C THR A 20 -6.45 -3.70 -2.01
N PRO A 21 -5.76 -2.96 -1.14
CA PRO A 21 -6.36 -2.32 0.03
C PRO A 21 -7.49 -1.35 -0.35
N THR A 22 -8.47 -1.18 0.53
CA THR A 22 -9.58 -0.22 0.32
C THR A 22 -9.07 1.19 0.06
N LEU A 23 -8.00 1.61 0.74
CA LEU A 23 -7.35 2.90 0.49
C LEU A 23 -6.94 3.03 -0.98
N CYS A 24 -6.23 2.04 -1.54
CA CYS A 24 -5.81 2.02 -2.93
C CYS A 24 -7.00 2.11 -3.90
N LYS A 25 -8.10 1.40 -3.65
CA LYS A 25 -9.30 1.45 -4.52
C LYS A 25 -9.90 2.86 -4.65
N SER A 26 -9.67 3.72 -3.66
CA SER A 26 -10.14 5.12 -3.64
C SER A 26 -9.08 6.13 -4.11
N CYS A 27 -7.93 5.65 -4.60
CA CYS A 27 -6.83 6.48 -5.05
C CYS A 27 -6.93 6.81 -6.54
N MET A 28 -6.70 8.07 -6.92
CA MET A 28 -6.65 8.53 -8.31
C MET A 28 -5.63 7.75 -9.15
N LYS A 29 -4.53 7.31 -8.53
CA LYS A 29 -3.43 6.60 -9.18
C LYS A 29 -3.65 5.10 -9.36
N ASN A 30 -4.73 4.55 -8.79
CA ASN A 30 -4.96 3.09 -8.78
C ASN A 30 -5.07 2.47 -10.17
N THR A 31 -5.47 3.25 -11.18
CA THR A 31 -5.61 2.81 -12.56
C THR A 31 -4.53 3.38 -13.49
N ASP A 32 -3.53 4.08 -12.96
CA ASP A 32 -2.40 4.57 -13.76
C ASP A 32 -1.38 3.45 -13.95
N ALA A 33 -1.24 2.99 -15.20
CA ALA A 33 -0.28 1.94 -15.55
C ALA A 33 1.17 2.32 -15.22
N LYS A 34 1.50 3.62 -15.14
CA LYS A 34 2.83 4.08 -14.73
C LYS A 34 3.10 3.87 -13.25
N GLU A 35 2.04 3.79 -12.44
CA GLU A 35 2.10 3.62 -10.99
C GLU A 35 1.95 2.15 -10.57
N GLU A 36 1.60 1.25 -11.50
CA GLU A 36 1.29 -0.16 -11.21
C GLU A 36 2.42 -0.85 -10.43
N THR A 37 3.66 -0.72 -10.90
CA THR A 37 4.83 -1.34 -10.26
C THR A 37 5.06 -0.78 -8.87
N ILE A 38 5.06 0.55 -8.70
CA ILE A 38 5.32 1.19 -7.40
C ILE A 38 4.20 0.89 -6.39
N CYS A 39 2.94 0.93 -6.85
CA CYS A 39 1.79 0.55 -6.02
C CYS A 39 1.80 -0.94 -5.67
N MET A 40 2.30 -1.82 -6.53
CA MET A 40 2.46 -3.24 -6.22
C MET A 40 3.56 -3.45 -5.17
N LEU A 41 4.73 -2.84 -5.36
CA LEU A 41 5.82 -2.92 -4.38
C LEU A 41 5.37 -2.45 -2.99
N ASN A 42 4.70 -1.30 -2.90
CA ASN A 42 4.19 -0.80 -1.61
C ASN A 42 3.14 -1.73 -0.96
N ARG A 43 2.37 -2.49 -1.75
CA ARG A 43 1.44 -3.51 -1.21
C ARG A 43 2.16 -4.77 -0.78
N ILE A 44 3.24 -5.15 -1.46
CA ILE A 44 4.08 -6.29 -1.09
C ILE A 44 4.82 -5.98 0.22
N ASP A 45 5.39 -4.79 0.36
CA ASP A 45 6.08 -4.34 1.58
C ASP A 45 5.16 -4.35 2.82
N GLN A 46 3.85 -4.19 2.61
CA GLN A 46 2.84 -4.19 3.67
C GLN A 46 1.92 -5.44 3.61
N LEU A 47 2.37 -6.53 2.99
CA LEU A 47 1.52 -7.69 2.71
C LEU A 47 1.06 -8.38 4.00
N GLU A 48 1.91 -8.44 5.02
CA GLU A 48 1.56 -9.02 6.32
C GLU A 48 0.50 -8.17 7.03
N GLU A 49 0.67 -6.84 7.03
CA GLU A 49 -0.31 -5.90 7.56
C GLU A 49 -1.67 -6.10 6.90
N ILE A 50 -1.70 -6.18 5.57
CA ILE A 50 -2.96 -6.36 4.84
C ILE A 50 -3.60 -7.70 5.20
N LYS A 51 -2.81 -8.79 5.31
CA LYS A 51 -3.32 -10.12 5.71
C LYS A 51 -3.84 -10.14 7.15
N ASN A 52 -3.24 -9.37 8.04
CA ASN A 52 -3.65 -9.23 9.45
C ASN A 52 -4.81 -8.25 9.65
N ASN A 53 -5.36 -7.67 8.57
CA ASN A 53 -6.34 -6.58 8.62
C ASN A 53 -5.84 -5.35 9.41
N GLU A 54 -4.53 -5.13 9.40
CA GLU A 54 -3.91 -3.94 9.94
C GLU A 54 -4.11 -2.74 9.00
N ARG A 55 -3.77 -1.55 9.48
CA ARG A 55 -3.89 -0.33 8.68
C ARG A 55 -2.81 -0.32 7.60
N PHE A 56 -3.23 -0.26 6.34
CA PHE A 56 -2.36 0.06 5.21
C PHE A 56 -2.05 1.56 5.18
N CYS A 57 -0.77 1.91 5.10
CA CYS A 57 -0.26 3.29 5.10
C CYS A 57 0.35 3.63 3.74
N GLY A 58 -0.34 4.44 2.94
CA GLY A 58 0.13 4.88 1.62
C GLY A 58 0.28 6.40 1.54
N PHE A 59 1.49 6.93 1.76
CA PHE A 59 1.74 8.38 1.81
C PHE A 59 1.76 9.07 0.43
N SER A 60 1.73 8.30 -0.66
CA SER A 60 1.53 8.81 -2.02
C SER A 60 0.05 8.85 -2.45
N TYR A 61 -0.88 8.59 -1.50
CA TYR A 61 -2.31 8.54 -1.74
C TYR A 61 -2.88 9.88 -2.20
N GLU A 62 -3.68 9.82 -3.27
CA GLU A 62 -4.44 10.95 -3.81
C GLU A 62 -5.91 10.54 -3.90
N PRO A 63 -6.82 11.11 -3.10
CA PRO A 63 -8.20 10.65 -3.05
C PRO A 63 -8.95 11.04 -4.33
N ILE A 64 -9.79 10.13 -4.80
CA ILE A 64 -10.79 10.43 -5.84
C ILE A 64 -11.82 11.43 -5.31
N ASP A 65 -12.21 11.29 -4.04
CA ASP A 65 -13.14 12.20 -3.38
C ASP A 65 -12.39 13.42 -2.83
N PRO A 66 -12.64 14.63 -3.37
CA PRO A 66 -11.95 15.85 -2.92
C PRO A 66 -12.33 16.28 -1.50
N SER A 67 -13.39 15.72 -0.90
CA SER A 67 -13.76 16.00 0.49
C SER A 67 -12.84 15.32 1.51
N VAL A 68 -12.05 14.33 1.07
CA VAL A 68 -11.11 13.61 1.94
C VAL A 68 -9.99 14.55 2.39
N ASN A 69 -9.87 14.75 3.70
CA ASN A 69 -8.77 15.49 4.30
C ASN A 69 -7.50 14.62 4.31
N LYS A 70 -6.64 14.81 3.29
CA LYS A 70 -5.37 14.08 3.16
C LYS A 70 -4.44 14.27 4.36
N GLN A 71 -4.35 15.48 4.89
CA GLN A 71 -3.44 15.76 6.01
C GLN A 71 -3.85 14.97 7.24
N GLN A 72 -5.13 15.04 7.62
CA GLN A 72 -5.65 14.28 8.75
C GLN A 72 -5.46 12.77 8.59
N LEU A 73 -5.60 12.27 7.36
CA LEU A 73 -5.35 10.86 7.06
C LEU A 73 -3.87 10.49 7.25
N PHE A 74 -2.94 11.32 6.78
CA PHE A 74 -1.50 11.09 6.94
C PHE A 74 -1.07 11.20 8.40
N ASP A 75 -1.58 12.18 9.15
CA ASP A 75 -1.33 12.31 10.58
C ASP A 75 -1.78 11.03 11.33
N ALA A 76 -2.93 10.46 10.93
CA ALA A 76 -3.41 9.20 11.51
C ALA A 76 -2.57 7.98 11.13
N MET A 77 -1.96 7.97 9.94
CA MET A 77 -1.01 6.93 9.52
C MET A 77 0.30 7.04 10.29
N GLU A 78 0.86 8.24 10.43
CA GLU A 78 2.07 8.50 11.21
C GLU A 78 1.90 8.05 12.67
N GLN A 79 0.82 8.49 13.33
CA GLN A 79 0.53 8.07 14.70
C GLN A 79 0.37 6.55 14.86
N TYR A 80 -0.17 5.88 13.85
CA TYR A 80 -0.28 4.41 13.86
C TYR A 80 1.10 3.76 13.73
N LEU A 81 1.94 4.23 12.81
CA LEU A 81 3.29 3.71 12.61
C LEU A 81 4.20 3.99 13.81
N GLU A 82 4.11 5.17 14.43
CA GLU A 82 4.83 5.49 15.67
C GLU A 82 4.47 4.52 16.80
N LYS A 83 3.19 4.20 16.96
CA LYS A 83 2.74 3.22 17.95
C LYS A 83 3.20 1.80 17.62
N LYS A 84 3.14 1.41 16.33
CA LYS A 84 3.54 0.08 15.88
C LYS A 84 5.05 -0.15 16.02
N ASN A 85 5.86 0.85 15.68
CA ASN A 85 7.32 0.75 15.64
C ASN A 85 8.00 1.18 16.95
N GLY A 86 7.29 1.91 17.81
CA GLY A 86 7.76 2.36 19.12
C GLY A 86 7.48 1.39 20.27
N GLN A 87 6.95 0.20 19.98
CA GLN A 87 6.77 -0.92 20.93
C GLN A 87 7.85 -1.99 20.73
#